data_AF-A0A2N7XLL6-F1
#
_entry.id   AF-A0A2N7XLL6-F1
#
_cell.length_a   1.000
_cell.length_b   1.000
_cell.length_c   1.000
_cell.angle_alpha   90.00
_cell.angle_beta   90.00
_cell.angle_gamma   90.00
#
_symmetry.space_group_name_H-M   'P 1'
#
loop_
_entity.id
_entity.type
_entity.pdbx_description
1 polymer ?
#
loop_
_entity_poly.entity_id
_entity_poly.type
_entity_poly.pdbx_seq_one_letter_code
_entity_poly.pdbx_strand_id
1 'polypeptide(L)'
;MKNFNSPNSEARRGQGKVDFLKLQDTFQKQINAGHTLINIYASSASKLSIGYTQFTKYVSRYCMTPDYKKTTATQHQNLTTSPEHF
;
A
#
# COMPACT_ATOMS: atom_id res chain seq x y z
N MET A 1 13.95 -34.32 4.37
CA MET A 1 12.96 -33.28 4.03
C MET A 1 13.16 -32.15 5.03
N LYS A 2 13.46 -30.92 4.57
CA LYS A 2 13.77 -29.78 5.47
C LYS A 2 12.49 -28.98 5.70
N ASN A 3 11.94 -29.05 6.90
CA ASN A 3 10.74 -28.32 7.32
C ASN A 3 11.12 -26.86 7.58
N PHE A 4 10.68 -25.95 6.70
CA PHE A 4 10.77 -24.51 6.97
C PHE A 4 9.64 -24.10 7.90
N ASN A 5 9.90 -24.18 9.20
CA ASN A 5 9.16 -23.42 10.19
C ASN A 5 9.39 -21.93 9.88
N SER A 6 8.46 -21.29 9.18
CA SER A 6 8.54 -19.87 8.84
C SER A 6 8.26 -19.03 10.09
N PRO A 7 9.21 -18.26 10.61
CA PRO A 7 8.93 -17.38 11.73
C PRO A 7 8.03 -16.24 11.24
N ASN A 8 6.83 -16.17 11.80
CA ASN A 8 6.03 -14.95 11.88
C ASN A 8 5.63 -14.32 10.51
N SER A 9 4.80 -15.02 9.75
CA SER A 9 4.19 -14.50 8.51
C SER A 9 2.99 -13.56 8.75
N GLU A 10 2.64 -13.30 10.01
CA GLU A 10 1.43 -12.53 10.36
C GLU A 10 1.74 -11.05 10.60
N ALA A 11 2.88 -10.71 11.21
CA ALA A 11 3.28 -9.33 11.45
C ALA A 11 3.67 -8.52 10.18
N ARG A 12 3.93 -9.21 9.06
CA ARG A 12 4.24 -8.56 7.76
C ARG A 12 3.03 -8.41 6.83
N ARG A 13 1.87 -8.95 7.21
CA ARG A 13 0.61 -8.84 6.45
C ARG A 13 0.05 -7.43 6.62
N GLY A 14 0.39 -6.54 5.70
CA GLY A 14 -0.24 -5.20 5.60
C GLY A 14 0.74 -4.05 5.47
N GLN A 15 1.98 -4.19 5.95
CA GLN A 15 2.98 -3.11 5.89
C GLN A 15 3.21 -2.65 4.45
N GLY A 16 3.34 -3.60 3.52
CA GLY A 16 3.50 -3.29 2.11
C GLY A 16 2.34 -2.54 1.47
N LYS A 17 1.10 -2.76 1.95
CA LYS A 17 -0.08 -1.99 1.51
C LYS A 17 -0.04 -0.59 2.09
N VAL A 18 0.32 -0.44 3.36
CA VAL A 18 0.43 0.87 4.02
C VAL A 18 1.51 1.73 3.34
N ASP A 19 2.69 1.16 3.07
CA ASP A 19 3.77 1.85 2.38
C ASP A 19 3.36 2.29 0.97
N PHE A 20 2.62 1.43 0.25
CA PHE A 20 2.04 1.78 -1.04
C PHE A 20 1.04 2.93 -0.94
N LEU A 21 0.08 2.87 -0.01
CA LEU A 21 -0.97 3.87 0.13
C LEU A 21 -0.40 5.26 0.50
N LYS A 22 0.68 5.31 1.30
CA LYS A 22 1.39 6.57 1.60
C LYS A 22 1.97 7.25 0.35
N LEU A 23 2.35 6.46 -0.65
CA LEU A 23 2.97 6.94 -1.89
C LEU A 23 2.01 6.93 -3.09
N GLN A 24 0.75 6.53 -2.89
CA GLN A 24 -0.23 6.34 -3.97
C GLN A 24 -0.42 7.61 -4.82
N ASP A 25 -0.56 8.78 -4.17
CA ASP A 25 -0.71 10.05 -4.89
C ASP A 25 0.53 10.37 -5.75
N THR A 26 1.73 10.08 -5.24
CA THR A 26 2.98 10.23 -6.01
C THR A 26 3.02 9.28 -7.20
N PHE A 27 2.64 8.01 -7.01
CA PHE A 27 2.58 7.04 -8.11
C PHE A 27 1.56 7.46 -9.16
N GLN A 28 0.38 7.94 -8.76
CA GLN A 28 -0.62 8.45 -9.68
C GLN A 28 -0.09 9.63 -10.51
N LYS A 29 0.59 10.59 -9.88
CA LYS A 29 1.20 11.73 -10.57
C LYS A 29 2.24 11.27 -11.59
N GLN A 30 3.10 10.33 -11.22
CA GLN A 30 4.12 9.81 -12.12
C GLN A 30 3.53 9.01 -13.29
N ILE A 31 2.48 8.23 -13.05
CA ILE A 31 1.74 7.52 -14.12
C ILE A 31 1.11 8.54 -15.07
N ASN A 32 0.44 9.57 -14.54
CA ASN A 32 -0.18 10.61 -15.35
C ASN A 32 0.85 11.43 -16.14
N ALA A 33 2.08 11.57 -15.63
CA ALA A 33 3.19 12.19 -16.34
C ALA A 33 3.83 11.27 -17.41
N GLY A 34 3.32 10.04 -17.59
CA GLY A 34 3.79 9.10 -18.61
C GLY A 34 4.98 8.25 -18.21
N HIS A 35 5.38 8.24 -16.94
CA HIS A 35 6.45 7.35 -16.48
C HIS A 35 6.02 5.88 -16.53
N THR A 36 6.94 5.01 -16.94
CA THR A 36 6.72 3.56 -16.94
C THR A 36 6.70 3.02 -15.50
N LEU A 37 5.90 1.99 -15.25
CA LEU A 37 5.79 1.37 -13.92
C LEU A 37 7.12 0.83 -13.40
N ILE A 38 7.99 0.36 -14.31
CA ILE A 38 9.31 -0.14 -13.96
C ILE A 38 10.23 0.98 -13.44
N ASN A 39 10.19 2.18 -14.05
CA ASN A 39 10.97 3.33 -13.59
C ASN A 39 10.45 3.83 -12.23
N ILE A 40 9.13 3.93 -12.09
CA ILE A 40 8.48 4.32 -10.83
C ILE A 40 8.88 3.36 -9.71
N TYR A 41 8.81 2.05 -9.96
CA TYR A 41 9.19 1.04 -8.99
C TYR A 41 10.68 1.11 -8.67
N ALA A 42 11.56 1.21 -9.66
CA ALA A 42 13.01 1.29 -9.43
C ALA A 42 13.39 2.47 -8.52
N SER A 43 12.76 3.64 -8.70
CA SER A 43 12.99 4.82 -7.85
C SER A 43 12.38 4.73 -6.45
N SER A 44 11.42 3.82 -6.23
CA SER A 44 10.69 3.68 -4.96
C SER A 44 10.90 2.34 -4.26
N ALA A 45 11.63 1.40 -4.86
CA ALA A 45 11.82 0.04 -4.37
C ALA A 45 12.41 0.01 -2.97
N SER A 46 13.36 0.91 -2.66
CA SER A 46 13.99 1.02 -1.33
C SER A 46 13.01 1.48 -0.24
N LYS A 47 11.91 2.15 -0.62
CA LYS A 47 10.88 2.69 0.27
C LYS A 47 9.66 1.78 0.36
N LEU A 48 9.58 0.77 -0.51
CA LEU A 48 8.48 -0.16 -0.61
C LEU A 48 8.88 -1.49 0.00
N SER A 49 8.08 -1.96 0.95
CA SER A 49 8.22 -3.32 1.50
C SER A 49 7.56 -4.39 0.61
N ILE A 50 7.43 -4.14 -0.70
CA ILE A 50 6.73 -5.00 -1.67
C ILE A 50 7.56 -5.21 -2.94
N GLY A 51 7.44 -6.41 -3.51
CA GLY A 51 8.01 -6.72 -4.81
C GLY A 51 7.23 -6.12 -5.98
N TYR A 52 7.88 -6.05 -7.14
CA TYR A 52 7.32 -5.47 -8.38
C TYR A 52 5.94 -6.03 -8.76
N THR A 53 5.75 -7.35 -8.69
CA THR A 53 4.46 -8.00 -8.99
C THR A 53 3.33 -7.53 -8.08
N GLN A 54 3.63 -7.25 -6.81
CA GLN A 54 2.62 -6.76 -5.87
C GLN A 54 2.35 -5.26 -6.08
N PHE A 55 3.39 -4.51 -6.42
CA PHE A 55 3.29 -3.10 -6.80
C PHE A 55 2.38 -2.91 -8.02
N THR A 56 2.59 -3.65 -9.11
CA THR A 56 1.76 -3.52 -10.33
C THR A 56 0.30 -3.89 -10.07
N LYS A 57 0.04 -4.92 -9.27
CA LYS A 57 -1.31 -5.26 -8.79
C LYS A 57 -1.96 -4.11 -8.03
N TYR A 58 -1.22 -3.44 -7.15
CA TYR A 58 -1.74 -2.30 -6.40
C TYR A 58 -1.96 -1.08 -7.28
N VAL A 59 -1.07 -0.78 -8.22
CA VAL A 59 -1.28 0.30 -9.21
C VAL A 59 -2.55 0.05 -10.01
N SER A 60 -2.75 -1.15 -10.55
CA SER A 60 -3.97 -1.49 -11.29
C SER A 60 -5.22 -1.30 -10.41
N ARG A 61 -5.17 -1.76 -9.15
CA ARG A 61 -6.30 -1.69 -8.22
C ARG A 61 -6.63 -0.27 -7.73
N TYR A 62 -5.61 0.52 -7.40
CA TYR A 62 -5.76 1.79 -6.68
C TYR A 62 -5.38 3.04 -7.49
N CYS A 63 -4.88 2.90 -8.71
CA CYS A 63 -4.52 4.05 -9.56
C CYS A 63 -5.22 4.04 -10.93
N MET A 64 -5.76 2.89 -11.36
CA MET A 64 -6.36 2.74 -12.70
C MET A 64 -7.86 2.45 -12.68
N THR A 65 -8.46 2.14 -11.53
CA THR A 65 -9.92 1.95 -11.44
C THR A 65 -10.61 3.30 -11.19
N PRO A 66 -11.61 3.71 -11.98
CA PRO A 66 -12.34 4.97 -11.75
C PRO A 66 -13.18 4.96 -10.47
N ASP A 67 -13.42 3.78 -9.88
CA ASP A 67 -14.34 3.57 -8.76
C ASP A 67 -13.68 3.67 -7.37
N TYR A 68 -12.35 3.52 -7.24
CA TYR A 68 -11.73 3.50 -5.91
C TYR A 68 -11.81 4.84 -5.16
N LYS A 69 -12.04 5.96 -5.84
CA LYS A 69 -12.14 7.29 -5.21
C LYS A 69 -13.41 7.49 -4.37
N LYS A 70 -14.39 6.57 -4.43
CA LYS A 70 -15.66 6.70 -3.70
C LYS A 70 -15.68 6.06 -2.30
N THR A 71 -14.68 5.26 -1.90
CA THR A 71 -14.87 4.36 -0.73
C THR A 71 -13.94 4.62 0.47
N THR A 72 -12.96 5.52 0.39
CA THR A 72 -12.03 5.77 1.52
C THR A 72 -12.32 7.02 2.34
N ALA A 73 -13.39 7.76 2.07
CA ALA A 73 -13.84 8.86 2.94
C ALA A 73 -14.55 8.39 4.24
N THR A 74 -14.83 7.08 4.39
CA THR A 74 -15.52 6.52 5.55
C THR A 74 -14.73 5.34 6.10
N GLN A 75 -13.66 5.62 6.85
CA GLN A 75 -13.06 4.76 7.89
C GLN A 75 -11.69 5.33 8.25
N HIS A 76 -11.64 6.38 9.07
CA HIS A 76 -10.43 6.79 9.84
C HIS A 76 -10.82 7.77 10.97
N GLN A 77 -12.00 7.58 11.60
CA GLN A 77 -12.52 8.43 12.70
C GLN A 77 -12.91 7.65 13.97
N ASN A 78 -12.43 6.42 14.18
CA ASN A 78 -12.84 5.61 15.35
C ASN A 78 -11.71 5.27 16.33
N LEU A 79 -10.62 6.04 16.37
CA LEU A 79 -9.65 5.96 17.48
C LEU A 79 -9.40 7.37 18.05
N THR A 80 -10.40 7.91 18.74
CA THR A 80 -10.24 9.08 19.61
C THR A 80 -10.87 8.75 20.96
N THR A 81 -9.99 8.41 21.89
CA THR A 81 -10.02 8.79 23.32
C THR A 81 -11.39 9.10 23.94
N SER A 82 -11.84 8.24 24.86
CA SER A 82 -12.57 8.70 26.05
C SER A 82 -11.89 8.12 27.28
N PRO A 83 -11.21 8.96 28.08
CA PRO A 83 -10.90 8.65 29.46
C PRO A 83 -12.18 8.85 30.32
N GLU A 84 -12.12 8.34 31.55
CA GLU A 84 -12.99 8.68 32.68
C GLU A 84 -14.24 7.81 32.86
N HIS A 85 -14.10 6.83 33.77
CA HIS A 85 -15.19 6.45 34.65
C HIS A 85 -14.74 6.81 36.08
N PHE A 86 -15.48 7.75 36.68
CA PHE A 86 -15.46 8.07 38.10
C PHE A 86 -15.97 6.89 38.94
#